data_AF-A0AAW2VPA3-F1
#
_entry.id   AF-A0AAW2VPA3-F1
#
_cell.length_a   1.000
_cell.length_b   1.000
_cell.length_c   1.000
_cell.angle_alpha   90.00
_cell.angle_beta   90.00
_cell.angle_gamma   90.00
#
_symmetry.space_group_name_H-M   'P 1'
#
loop_
_entity.id
_entity.type
_entity.pdbx_description
1 polymer ?
#
loop_
_entity_poly.entity_id
_entity_poly.type
_entity_poly.pdbx_seq_one_letter_code
_entity_poly.pdbx_strand_id
1 'polypeptide(L)'
;MSVEANVNLIPKHTNDTKSLEQFCKDTVITIWHYHGGCHVGKVVGPDYRVLGVERLRVVDGSTFYDSPGTNPQATVMMMGRYMGVKMLRERLGKAGGV
;
A
#
# COMPACT_ATOMS: atom_id res chain seq x y z
N MET A 1 1.86 -12.10 30.26
CA MET A 1 2.37 -11.22 29.19
C MET A 1 1.51 -11.39 27.96
N SER A 2 0.56 -10.49 27.74
CA SER A 2 -0.10 -10.35 26.44
C SER A 2 -0.40 -8.87 26.29
N VAL A 3 0.26 -8.24 25.34
CA VAL A 3 -0.02 -6.85 24.98
C VAL A 3 -1.48 -6.80 24.55
N GLU A 4 -2.29 -5.94 25.18
CA GLU A 4 -3.61 -5.54 24.68
C GLU A 4 -3.43 -4.75 23.37
N ALA A 5 -2.89 -5.39 22.34
CA ALA A 5 -2.91 -4.87 20.99
C ALA A 5 -4.25 -5.28 20.38
N ASN A 6 -5.32 -4.62 20.81
CA ASN A 6 -6.59 -4.65 20.10
C ASN A 6 -6.39 -3.94 18.77
N VAL A 7 -6.02 -4.70 17.73
CA VAL A 7 -5.94 -4.18 16.36
C VAL A 7 -7.21 -4.48 15.56
N ASN A 8 -8.11 -5.32 16.08
CA ASN A 8 -9.48 -5.49 15.63
C ASN A 8 -10.44 -5.60 16.83
N LEU A 9 -11.58 -4.91 16.79
CA LEU A 9 -12.57 -4.87 17.88
C LEU A 9 -13.51 -6.09 17.87
N ILE A 10 -13.03 -7.24 17.38
CA ILE A 10 -13.83 -8.44 17.20
C ILE A 10 -13.83 -9.25 18.51
N PRO A 11 -15.00 -9.64 19.05
CA PRO A 11 -15.07 -10.54 20.20
C PRO A 11 -14.37 -11.87 19.91
N LYS A 12 -13.50 -12.32 20.81
CA LYS A 12 -12.66 -13.51 20.61
C LYS A 12 -13.24 -14.73 21.32
N HIS A 13 -13.40 -15.84 20.61
CA HIS A 13 -13.81 -17.13 21.15
C HIS A 13 -12.61 -18.09 21.23
N THR A 14 -11.61 -17.75 22.06
CA THR A 14 -10.32 -18.47 22.12
C THR A 14 -10.41 -19.94 22.53
N ASN A 15 -11.59 -20.41 22.93
CA ASN A 15 -11.87 -21.79 23.32
C ASN A 15 -12.58 -22.62 22.23
N ASP A 16 -12.95 -22.01 21.10
CA ASP A 16 -13.56 -22.72 19.97
C ASP A 16 -12.51 -23.08 18.91
N THR A 17 -12.10 -24.35 18.92
CA THR A 17 -11.14 -24.89 17.94
C THR A 17 -11.81 -25.77 16.88
N LYS A 18 -13.14 -25.82 16.81
CA LYS A 18 -13.86 -26.75 15.94
C LYS A 18 -13.96 -26.27 14.50
N SER A 19 -13.82 -24.96 14.26
CA SER A 19 -13.87 -24.34 12.94
C SER A 19 -12.62 -23.52 12.66
N LEU A 20 -11.91 -23.86 11.59
CA LEU A 20 -10.78 -23.06 11.08
C LEU A 20 -11.22 -21.65 10.67
N GLU A 21 -12.46 -21.48 10.22
CA GLU A 21 -13.02 -20.16 9.91
C GLU A 21 -13.15 -19.29 11.17
N GLN A 22 -13.67 -19.88 12.26
CA GLN A 22 -13.84 -19.18 13.53
C GLN A 22 -12.48 -18.84 14.15
N PHE A 23 -11.53 -19.78 14.09
CA PHE A 23 -10.14 -19.53 14.48
C PHE A 23 -9.54 -18.33 13.73
N CYS A 24 -9.67 -18.28 12.40
CA CYS A 24 -9.19 -17.14 11.62
C CYS A 24 -9.84 -15.82 12.05
N LYS A 25 -11.15 -15.78 12.31
CA LYS A 25 -11.85 -14.57 12.80
C LYS A 25 -11.35 -14.11 14.16
N ASP A 26 -11.13 -15.05 15.09
CA ASP A 26 -10.71 -14.76 16.46
C ASP A 26 -9.24 -14.36 16.57
N THR A 27 -8.38 -14.86 15.67
CA THR A 27 -6.92 -14.66 15.74
C THR A 27 -6.37 -13.71 14.68
N VAL A 28 -7.16 -13.30 13.68
CA VAL A 28 -6.67 -12.39 12.63
C VAL A 28 -6.10 -11.12 13.26
N ILE A 29 -4.93 -10.73 12.77
CA ILE A 29 -4.24 -9.49 13.13
C ILE A 29 -3.60 -8.95 11.85
N THR A 30 -3.29 -7.66 11.85
CA THR A 30 -2.53 -7.08 10.75
C THR A 30 -1.07 -7.51 10.79
N ILE A 31 -0.48 -7.64 9.60
CA ILE A 31 0.97 -7.70 9.40
C ILE A 31 1.54 -6.32 9.01
N TRP A 32 0.74 -5.26 9.20
CA TRP A 32 1.06 -3.85 8.95
C TRP A 32 1.34 -3.47 7.48
N HIS A 33 0.92 -4.29 6.52
CA HIS A 33 1.06 -4.02 5.07
C HIS A 33 -0.22 -3.43 4.44
N TYR A 34 -0.85 -2.46 5.11
CA TYR A 34 -2.01 -1.76 4.55
C TYR A 34 -1.64 -0.97 3.28
N HIS A 35 -2.56 -0.91 2.34
CA HIS A 35 -2.38 -0.25 1.05
C HIS A 35 -3.75 0.14 0.46
N GLY A 36 -3.74 0.85 -0.67
CA GLY A 36 -4.96 1.32 -1.34
C GLY A 36 -5.48 2.67 -0.85
N GLY A 37 -6.63 3.08 -1.39
CA GLY A 37 -7.28 4.37 -1.11
C GLY A 37 -7.01 5.48 -2.13
N CYS A 38 -5.91 5.39 -2.91
CA CYS A 38 -5.56 6.33 -3.98
C CYS A 38 -5.26 5.59 -5.29
N HIS A 39 -6.10 4.62 -5.64
CA HIS A 39 -5.81 3.71 -6.75
C HIS A 39 -5.63 4.40 -8.10
N VAL A 40 -4.74 3.82 -8.92
CA VAL A 40 -4.58 4.16 -10.33
C VAL A 40 -5.90 3.88 -11.09
N GLY A 41 -6.34 4.85 -11.90
CA GLY A 41 -7.61 4.82 -12.62
C GLY A 41 -8.83 5.21 -11.77
N LYS A 42 -8.66 5.52 -10.48
CA LYS A 42 -9.72 6.02 -9.58
C LYS A 42 -9.42 7.40 -9.04
N VAL A 43 -8.23 7.60 -8.46
CA VAL A 43 -7.78 8.88 -7.88
C VAL A 43 -6.61 9.47 -8.66
N VAL A 44 -5.69 8.62 -9.13
CA VAL A 44 -4.55 9.04 -9.97
C VAL A 44 -4.58 8.38 -11.36
N GLY A 45 -3.98 9.03 -12.35
CA GLY A 45 -3.77 8.48 -13.69
C GLY A 45 -2.59 7.50 -13.76
N PRO A 46 -2.32 6.91 -14.95
CA PRO A 46 -1.22 5.95 -15.17
C PRO A 46 0.19 6.52 -14.91
N ASP A 47 0.32 7.84 -14.86
CA ASP A 47 1.55 8.54 -14.51
C ASP A 47 1.54 9.06 -13.07
N TYR A 48 0.62 8.57 -12.23
CA TYR A 48 0.47 8.92 -10.82
C TYR A 48 0.08 10.39 -10.56
N ARG A 49 -0.37 11.12 -11.59
CA ARG A 49 -0.99 12.45 -11.41
C ARG A 49 -2.39 12.33 -10.84
N VAL A 50 -2.71 13.19 -9.89
CA VAL A 50 -4.07 13.27 -9.34
C VAL A 50 -5.03 13.77 -10.42
N LEU A 51 -6.13 13.06 -10.62
CA LEU A 51 -7.10 13.37 -11.66
C LEU A 51 -7.74 14.75 -11.41
N GLY A 52 -7.76 15.59 -12.44
CA GLY A 52 -8.33 16.95 -12.34
C GLY A 52 -7.51 17.95 -11.54
N VAL A 53 -6.31 17.59 -11.05
CA VAL A 53 -5.45 18.48 -10.26
C VAL A 53 -4.09 18.64 -10.95
N GLU A 54 -3.71 19.89 -11.18
CA GLU A 54 -2.41 20.19 -11.76
C GLU A 54 -1.28 20.10 -10.73
N ARG A 55 -0.08 19.72 -11.19
CA ARG A 55 1.17 19.74 -10.41
C ARG A 55 1.14 18.89 -9.12
N LEU A 56 0.22 17.94 -9.00
CA LEU A 56 0.09 17.02 -7.86
C LEU A 56 0.20 15.56 -8.31
N ARG A 57 1.02 14.77 -7.59
CA ARG A 57 1.16 13.31 -7.77
C ARG A 57 1.15 12.62 -6.41
N VAL A 58 0.75 11.35 -6.38
CA VAL A 58 0.84 10.47 -5.20
C VAL A 58 1.66 9.24 -5.58
N VAL A 59 2.74 8.97 -4.85
CA VAL A 59 3.65 7.84 -5.09
C VAL A 59 3.97 7.15 -3.77
N ASP A 60 3.07 6.30 -3.32
CA ASP A 60 3.21 5.47 -2.12
C ASP A 60 2.30 4.22 -2.23
N GLY A 61 2.21 3.44 -1.15
CA GLY A 61 1.40 2.22 -1.10
C GLY A 61 -0.11 2.44 -1.28
N SER A 62 -0.63 3.67 -1.15
CA SER A 62 -2.05 3.95 -1.36
C SER A 62 -2.51 3.72 -2.81
N THR A 63 -1.55 3.64 -3.75
CA THR A 63 -1.81 3.48 -5.18
C THR A 63 -1.99 2.02 -5.63
N PHE A 64 -1.66 1.05 -4.78
CA PHE A 64 -1.73 -0.37 -5.09
C PHE A 64 -3.16 -0.92 -4.97
N TYR A 65 -3.58 -1.78 -5.90
CA TYR A 65 -4.80 -2.58 -5.76
C TYR A 65 -4.58 -3.79 -4.84
N ASP A 66 -3.46 -4.48 -5.05
CA ASP A 66 -3.03 -5.64 -4.29
C ASP A 66 -1.63 -5.41 -3.73
N SER A 67 -1.28 -6.10 -2.65
CA SER A 67 0.06 -5.99 -2.04
C SER A 67 1.13 -6.53 -3.00
N PRO A 68 2.17 -5.76 -3.34
CA PRO A 68 3.23 -6.24 -4.22
C PRO A 68 4.18 -7.18 -3.47
N GLY A 69 3.93 -8.48 -3.60
CA GLY A 69 4.70 -9.53 -2.92
C GLY A 69 4.38 -9.63 -1.42
N THR A 70 5.14 -10.44 -0.69
CA THR A 70 4.89 -10.68 0.75
C THR A 70 5.24 -9.48 1.63
N ASN A 71 6.33 -8.77 1.30
CA ASN A 71 6.75 -7.54 1.98
C ASN A 71 6.90 -6.41 0.95
N PRO A 72 6.03 -5.38 0.97
CA PRO A 72 5.97 -4.36 -0.06
C PRO A 72 7.06 -3.29 0.06
N GLN A 73 7.85 -3.27 1.15
CA GLN A 73 8.77 -2.17 1.44
C GLN A 73 9.74 -1.88 0.29
N ALA A 74 10.37 -2.92 -0.27
CA ALA A 74 11.32 -2.76 -1.38
C ALA A 74 10.65 -2.19 -2.63
N THR A 75 9.43 -2.64 -2.93
CA THR A 75 8.65 -2.13 -4.05
C THR A 75 8.29 -0.66 -3.86
N VAL A 76 7.86 -0.25 -2.66
CA VAL A 76 7.54 1.15 -2.34
C VAL A 76 8.77 2.05 -2.47
N MET A 77 9.92 1.62 -1.93
CA MET A 77 11.18 2.37 -2.06
C MET A 77 11.62 2.51 -3.52
N MET A 78 11.55 1.43 -4.29
CA MET A 78 11.86 1.42 -5.72
C MET A 78 10.93 2.38 -6.49
N MET A 79 9.63 2.31 -6.23
CA MET A 79 8.61 3.17 -6.84
C MET A 79 8.91 4.65 -6.66
N GLY A 80 9.28 5.06 -5.44
CA GLY A 80 9.68 6.45 -5.15
C GLY A 80 10.83 6.92 -6.04
N ARG A 81 11.91 6.11 -6.13
CA ARG A 81 13.04 6.43 -7.02
C ARG A 81 12.64 6.42 -8.49
N TYR A 82 11.90 5.41 -8.92
CA TYR A 82 11.49 5.23 -10.32
C TYR A 82 10.70 6.44 -10.83
N MET A 83 9.69 6.87 -10.07
CA MET A 83 8.88 8.03 -10.45
C MET A 83 9.65 9.35 -10.36
N GLY A 84 10.54 9.50 -9.38
CA GLY A 84 11.45 10.65 -9.31
C GLY A 84 12.34 10.79 -10.56
N VAL A 85 12.97 9.69 -10.98
CA VAL A 85 13.77 9.62 -12.22
C VAL A 85 12.91 9.91 -13.45
N LYS A 86 11.72 9.33 -13.54
CA LYS A 86 10.78 9.58 -14.65
C LYS A 86 10.41 11.07 -14.76
N MET A 87 10.12 11.72 -13.63
CA MET A 87 9.83 13.16 -13.61
C MET A 87 11.03 14.01 -14.03
N LEU A 88 12.26 13.64 -13.64
CA LEU A 88 13.46 14.34 -14.07
C LEU A 88 13.66 14.21 -15.58
N ARG A 89 13.48 13.02 -16.14
CA ARG A 89 13.56 12.78 -17.59
C ARG A 89 12.49 13.55 -18.37
N GLU A 90 11.26 13.61 -17.85
CA GLU A 90 10.17 14.42 -18.43
C GLU A 90 10.54 15.92 -18.50
N ARG A 91 11.28 16.44 -17.52
CA ARG A 91 11.64 17.86 -17.43
C ARG A 91 12.93 18.23 -18.16
N LEU A 92 13.94 17.38 -18.07
CA LEU A 92 15.31 17.67 -18.53
C LEU A 92 15.63 17.02 -19.89
N GLY A 93 14.80 16.08 -20.33
CA GLY A 93 15.06 15.29 -21.54
C GLY A 93 16.29 14.38 -21.43
N LYS A 94 16.71 13.79 -22.55
CA LYS A 94 17.88 12.87 -22.61
C LYS A 94 19.20 13.55 -22.22
N ALA A 95 19.30 14.87 -22.30
CA ALA A 95 20.50 15.63 -21.96
C ALA A 95 20.71 15.78 -20.44
N GLY A 96 19.70 15.48 -19.62
CA GLY A 96 19.73 15.70 -18.16
C GLY A 96 20.56 14.72 -17.34
N GLY A 97 21.17 13.69 -17.95
CA GLY A 97 22.07 12.75 -17.27
C GLY A 97 21.42 11.86 -16.20
N VAL A 98 20.09 11.69 -16.24
CA VAL A 98 19.28 10.91 -15.26
C VAL A 98 18.45 9.85 -15.96
#